data_AF-A0A3C1IBQ0-F1
#
_entry.id   AF-A0A3C1IBQ0-F1
#
_cell.length_a   1.000
_cell.length_b   1.000
_cell.length_c   1.000
_cell.angle_alpha   90.00
_cell.angle_beta   90.00
_cell.angle_gamma   90.00
#
_symmetry.space_group_name_H-M   'P 1'
#
loop_
_entity.id
_entity.type
_entity.pdbx_description
1 polymer ?
#
loop_
_entity_poly.entity_id
_entity_poly.type
_entity_poly.pdbx_seq_one_letter_code
_entity_poly.pdbx_strand_id
1 'polypeptide(L)'
;VATYIQSDRRYGEFFQRSLELIQFLLPAYQDEGKSHLSVGLGCTGGRHRSVAVAASLGQALAQWGGAVSIRHREIEQNVGSVVDQTDWPAQ
;
A
#
# COMPACT_ATOMS: atom_id res chain seq x y z
N VAL A 1 9.97 -4.14 12.17
CA VAL A 1 10.11 -3.24 11.00
C VAL A 1 9.18 -2.03 11.08
N ALA A 2 7.86 -2.20 11.25
CA ALA A 2 6.90 -1.09 11.33
C ALA A 2 7.26 -0.06 12.42
N THR A 3 7.55 -0.50 13.65
CA THR A 3 7.97 0.38 14.76
C THR A 3 9.20 1.22 14.43
N TYR A 4 10.19 0.63 13.75
CA TYR A 4 11.39 1.35 13.32
C TYR A 4 11.05 2.45 12.31
N ILE A 5 10.16 2.16 11.34
CA ILE A 5 9.71 3.15 10.36
C ILE A 5 8.92 4.27 11.04
N GLN A 6 8.02 3.92 11.95
CA GLN A 6 7.21 4.88 12.71
C GLN A 6 8.04 5.76 13.65
N SER A 7 9.21 5.30 14.08
CA SER A 7 10.16 6.10 14.87
C SER A 7 10.93 7.15 14.06
N ASP A 8 10.89 7.11 12.71
CA ASP A 8 11.49 8.17 11.91
C ASP A 8 10.74 9.48 12.14
N ARG A 9 11.48 10.52 12.52
CA ARG A 9 11.01 11.89 12.73
C ARG A 9 10.13 12.47 11.61
N ARG A 10 10.29 12.01 10.37
CA ARG A 10 9.50 12.47 9.20
C ARG A 10 8.24 11.64 8.97
N TYR A 11 8.12 10.47 9.60
CA TYR A 11 7.01 9.55 9.36
C TYR A 11 5.66 10.19 9.68
N GLY A 12 5.54 10.83 10.84
CA GLY A 12 4.28 11.44 11.29
C GLY A 12 3.77 12.50 10.31
N GLU A 13 4.64 13.43 9.91
CA GLU A 13 4.28 14.49 8.96
C GLU A 13 3.93 13.92 7.57
N PHE A 14 4.72 12.97 7.08
CA PHE A 14 4.46 12.34 5.78
C PHE A 14 3.12 11.59 5.77
N PHE A 15 2.85 10.82 6.83
CA PHE A 15 1.59 10.10 7.01
C PHE A 15 0.41 11.07 7.03
N GLN A 16 0.49 12.12 7.84
CA GLN A 16 -0.59 13.08 8.02
C GLN A 16 -0.92 13.82 6.70
N ARG A 17 0.09 14.34 6.01
CA ARG A 17 -0.10 15.02 4.71
C ARG A 17 -0.69 14.07 3.66
N SER A 18 -0.27 12.81 3.66
CA SER A 18 -0.82 11.79 2.75
C SER A 18 -2.29 11.49 3.05
N LEU A 19 -2.63 11.36 4.34
CA LEU A 19 -4.01 11.10 4.77
C LEU A 19 -4.92 12.27 4.41
N GLU A 20 -4.52 13.49 4.71
CA GLU A 20 -5.28 14.71 4.41
C GLU A 20 -5.52 14.87 2.91
N LEU A 21 -4.51 14.60 2.07
CA LEU A 21 -4.68 14.61 0.62
C LEU A 21 -5.72 13.58 0.16
N ILE A 22 -5.66 12.35 0.68
CA ILE A 22 -6.62 11.30 0.30
C ILE A 22 -8.03 11.66 0.76
N GLN A 23 -8.19 12.15 1.99
CA GLN A 23 -9.48 12.59 2.54
C GLN A 23 -10.07 13.76 1.75
N PHE A 24 -9.24 14.67 1.25
CA PHE A 24 -9.66 15.75 0.37
C PHE A 24 -10.16 15.23 -0.99
N LEU A 25 -9.48 14.23 -1.58
CA LEU A 25 -9.81 13.70 -2.90
C LEU A 25 -11.04 12.77 -2.89
N LEU A 26 -11.27 12.03 -1.81
CA LEU A 26 -12.34 11.04 -1.74
C LEU A 26 -13.75 11.59 -2.05
N PRO A 27 -14.23 12.69 -1.44
CA PRO A 27 -15.55 13.25 -1.78
C PRO A 27 -15.58 13.79 -3.22
N ALA A 28 -14.51 14.41 -3.70
CA ALA A 28 -14.45 14.90 -5.08
C ALA A 28 -14.58 13.76 -6.11
N TYR A 29 -13.96 12.60 -5.83
CA TYR A 29 -14.11 11.42 -6.68
C TYR A 29 -15.54 10.85 -6.64
N GLN A 30 -16.21 10.89 -5.48
CA GLN A 30 -17.60 10.47 -5.36
C GLN A 30 -18.54 11.38 -6.15
N ASP A 31 -18.36 12.70 -6.06
CA ASP A 31 -19.17 13.69 -6.77
C ASP A 31 -19.02 13.56 -8.30
N GLU A 32 -17.84 13.19 -8.78
CA GLU A 32 -17.58 12.89 -10.19
C GLU A 32 -18.13 11.51 -10.63
N GLY A 33 -18.72 10.73 -9.72
CA GLY A 33 -19.26 9.39 -9.99
C GLY A 33 -18.19 8.32 -10.21
N LYS A 34 -16.94 8.55 -9.78
CA LYS A 34 -15.86 7.57 -9.89
C LYS A 34 -16.02 6.49 -8.82
N SER A 35 -15.98 5.23 -9.24
CA SER A 35 -16.15 4.11 -8.31
C SER A 35 -14.93 3.81 -7.44
N HIS A 36 -13.73 4.29 -7.81
CA HIS A 36 -12.49 3.95 -7.13
C HIS A 36 -11.46 5.10 -7.16
N LEU A 37 -10.69 5.22 -6.08
CA LEU A 37 -9.46 6.02 -5.98
C LEU A 37 -8.29 5.07 -5.69
N SER A 38 -7.29 5.04 -6.57
CA SER A 38 -6.09 4.21 -6.43
C SER A 38 -4.89 5.06 -6.06
N VAL A 39 -4.20 4.72 -4.97
CA VAL A 39 -3.00 5.45 -4.48
C VAL A 39 -1.81 4.51 -4.44
N GLY A 40 -0.79 4.81 -5.23
CA GLY A 40 0.47 4.06 -5.26
C GLY A 40 1.50 4.61 -4.27
N LEU A 41 1.98 3.77 -3.36
CA LEU A 41 3.06 4.12 -2.42
C LEU A 41 4.31 3.30 -2.74
N GLY A 42 5.39 3.98 -3.12
CA GLY A 42 6.64 3.36 -3.52
C GLY A 42 7.77 3.60 -2.51
N CYS A 43 8.58 2.57 -2.29
CA CYS A 43 9.95 2.72 -1.77
C CYS A 43 10.88 1.87 -2.63
N THR A 44 12.20 2.09 -2.56
CA THR A 44 13.17 1.47 -3.47
C THR A 44 12.96 -0.04 -3.68
N GLY A 45 12.76 -0.80 -2.60
CA GLY A 45 12.52 -2.25 -2.66
C GLY A 45 11.08 -2.68 -2.39
N GLY A 46 10.13 -1.74 -2.28
CA GLY A 46 8.68 -2.00 -2.13
C GLY A 46 8.21 -2.84 -0.93
N ARG A 47 9.08 -3.22 0.02
CA ARG A 47 8.77 -4.19 1.09
C ARG A 47 8.66 -3.63 2.51
N HIS A 48 9.16 -2.42 2.74
CA HIS A 48 9.27 -1.88 4.11
C HIS A 48 8.48 -0.59 4.29
N ARG A 49 8.98 0.54 3.78
CA ARG A 49 8.39 1.87 3.99
C ARG A 49 7.01 2.01 3.35
N SER A 50 6.89 1.64 2.07
CA SER A 50 5.61 1.66 1.35
C SER A 50 4.55 0.79 2.03
N VAL A 51 4.93 -0.41 2.45
CA VAL A 51 4.05 -1.37 3.14
C VAL A 51 3.56 -0.80 4.46
N ALA A 52 4.46 -0.28 5.30
CA ALA A 52 4.10 0.29 6.60
C ALA A 52 3.15 1.50 6.47
N VAL A 53 3.42 2.41 5.53
CA VAL A 53 2.55 3.57 5.29
C VAL A 53 1.20 3.14 4.74
N ALA A 54 1.17 2.25 3.74
CA ALA A 54 -0.08 1.76 3.14
C ALA A 54 -0.98 1.10 4.19
N ALA A 55 -0.42 0.26 5.07
CA ALA A 55 -1.17 -0.36 6.17
C ALA A 55 -1.75 0.68 7.13
N SER A 56 -0.96 1.68 7.51
CA SER A 56 -1.39 2.73 8.44
C SER A 56 -2.48 3.62 7.84
N LEU A 57 -2.35 3.99 6.56
CA LEU A 57 -3.37 4.76 5.85
C LEU A 57 -4.66 3.97 5.69
N GLY A 58 -4.59 2.68 5.36
CA GLY A 58 -5.79 1.87 5.24
C GLY A 58 -6.54 1.71 6.56
N GLN A 59 -5.82 1.59 7.68
CA GLN A 59 -6.44 1.58 9.01
C GLN A 59 -7.14 2.92 9.33
N ALA A 60 -6.50 4.05 9.01
CA ALA A 60 -7.10 5.37 9.23
C ALA A 60 -8.32 5.61 8.32
N LEU A 61 -8.25 5.18 7.06
CA LEU A 61 -9.32 5.35 6.07
C LEU A 61 -10.48 4.36 6.25
N ALA A 62 -10.27 3.23 6.94
CA ALA A 62 -11.35 2.30 7.26
C ALA A 62 -12.48 2.96 8.08
N GLN A 63 -12.18 4.03 8.82
CA GLN A 63 -13.15 4.81 9.58
C GLN A 63 -13.98 5.76 8.73
N TRP A 64 -13.58 5.99 7.46
CA TRP A 64 -14.23 6.93 6.56
C TRP A 64 -15.53 6.38 5.93
N GLY A 65 -15.87 5.10 6.17
CA GLY A 65 -17.12 4.47 5.73
C GLY A 65 -17.09 3.86 4.33
N GLY A 66 -16.00 4.03 3.58
CA GLY A 66 -15.77 3.37 2.29
C GLY A 66 -15.02 2.05 2.41
N ALA A 67 -15.17 1.17 1.41
CA ALA A 67 -14.36 -0.05 1.32
C ALA A 67 -12.92 0.30 0.96
N VAL A 68 -11.96 -0.08 1.81
CA VAL A 68 -10.53 0.10 1.58
C VAL A 68 -9.89 -1.24 1.27
N SER A 69 -9.15 -1.32 0.16
CA SER A 69 -8.35 -2.49 -0.18
C SER A 69 -6.88 -2.11 -0.28
N ILE A 70 -6.00 -2.95 0.28
CA ILE A 70 -4.55 -2.78 0.25
C ILE A 70 -3.96 -3.97 -0.51
N ARG A 71 -3.03 -3.68 -1.43
CA ARG A 71 -2.23 -4.68 -2.15
C ARG A 71 -0.75 -4.36 -2.03
N HIS A 72 0.08 -5.39 -1.91
CA HIS A 72 1.53 -5.24 -1.75
C HIS A 72 2.26 -5.98 -2.86
N ARG A 73 2.42 -5.31 -4.01
CA ARG A 73 3.01 -5.86 -5.24
C ARG A 73 4.27 -6.70 -4.99
N GLU A 74 5.27 -6.13 -4.31
CA GLU A 74 6.56 -6.82 -4.09
C GLU A 74 6.47 -7.97 -3.09
N ILE A 75 5.45 -8.00 -2.23
CA ILE A 75 5.23 -9.14 -1.31
C ILE A 75 4.54 -10.27 -2.08
N GLU A 76 3.50 -9.95 -2.85
CA GLU A 76 2.72 -10.90 -3.63
C GLU A 76 3.56 -11.62 -4.70
N GLN A 77 4.49 -10.91 -5.34
CA GLN A 77 5.37 -11.49 -6.38
C GLN A 77 6.33 -12.59 -5.87
N ASN A 78 6.66 -12.61 -4.57
CA ASN A 78 7.56 -13.64 -4.01
C ASN A 78 6.82 -14.89 -3.55
N VAL A 79 5.48 -14.86 -3.49
CA VAL A 79 4.68 -16.04 -3.14
C VAL A 79 4.43 -16.91 -4.38
N GLY A 80 4.70 -16.41 -5.60
CA GLY A 80 4.47 -17.09 -6.87
C GLY A 80 5.69 -17.77 -7.51
N SER A 81 6.86 -17.79 -6.87
CA SER A 81 8.08 -18.39 -7.42
C SER A 81 8.52 -19.66 -6.67
N VAL A 82 7.62 -20.65 -6.60
CA VAL A 82 8.04 -22.06 -6.51
C VAL A 82 7.92 -22.59 -7.94
N VAL A 83 8.99 -22.47 -8.71
CA VAL A 83 9.14 -23.26 -9.93
C VAL A 83 9.45 -24.68 -9.50
N ASP A 84 8.51 -25.59 -9.76
CA ASP A 84 8.71 -27.02 -9.58
C ASP A 84 9.88 -27.47 -10.44
N GLN A 85 11.01 -27.76 -9.80
CA GLN A 85 12.24 -28.19 -10.44
C GLN A 85 12.15 -29.68 -10.77
N THR A 86 11.19 -30.05 -11.64
CA THR A 86 11.03 -31.45 -12.08
C THR A 86 10.88 -31.64 -13.59
N ASP A 87 10.84 -30.57 -14.38
CA ASP A 87 10.87 -30.66 -15.85
C ASP A 87 12.20 -30.12 -16.41
N TRP A 88 13.24 -30.96 -16.41
CA TRP A 88 14.41 -30.78 -17.27
C TRP A 88 14.49 -31.95 -18.26
N PRO A 89 14.47 -31.73 -19.58
CA PRO A 89 14.64 -32.80 -20.55
C PRO A 89 16.11 -33.23 -20.57
N ALA A 90 16.32 -34.54 -20.47
CA ALA A 90 17.60 -35.17 -20.71
C ALA A 90 18.12 -34.82 -22.12
N GLN A 91 19.34 -34.29 -22.17
CA GLN A 91 20.24 -34.42 -23.31
C GLN A 91 21.49 -35.13 -22.83
#